data_AF-A0A2G2HMY7-F1
#
_entry.id   AF-A0A2G2HMY7-F1
#
_cell.length_a   1.000
_cell.length_b   1.000
_cell.length_c   1.000
_cell.angle_alpha   90.00
_cell.angle_beta   90.00
_cell.angle_gamma   90.00
#
_symmetry.space_group_name_H-M   'P 1'
#
loop_
_entity.id
_entity.type
_entity.pdbx_description
1 polymer ?
#
loop_
_entity_poly.entity_id
_entity_poly.type
_entity_poly.pdbx_seq_one_letter_code
_entity_poly.pdbx_strand_id
1 'polypeptide(L)'
;MSAAEKKSGFRKKLAAGALAVSIFVIVWFAVAALGSKYGLWGWQFGLGTMTAVWGKWLSFFAVALSVIALVLGFVKAPRVQPVILALAALLVSSMVLFRLAGFGAQAGSLPPIHDIQTDWSEPITLSESLIAQRRSDGATNPVEDDPTIADSADSRWPGMGGRRVAEVQEEAEGERTIDGETVPPAYDRPIEPLYFDQSPGEIATYVLEIAENRGWDIFSRPETGQDVERTMMEATETSTWFGFKDDVAVRIRAVEGATRVDMRSISRVGLSDLGMNARRVSSFMDELEARADGRREP
;
A
#
# COMPACT_ATOMS: atom_id res chain seq x y z
N MET A 1 -57.45 -23.53 -16.26
CA MET A 1 -56.34 -24.38 -16.76
C MET A 1 -55.07 -23.98 -16.03
N SER A 2 -54.53 -24.92 -15.23
CA SER A 2 -53.35 -24.73 -14.39
C SER A 2 -52.13 -24.38 -15.25
N ALA A 3 -51.57 -23.19 -15.06
CA ALA A 3 -50.27 -22.82 -15.60
C ALA A 3 -49.22 -23.66 -14.87
N ALA A 4 -48.88 -24.82 -15.45
CA ALA A 4 -47.78 -25.63 -14.97
C ALA A 4 -46.53 -24.75 -14.82
N GLU A 5 -46.11 -24.50 -13.58
CA GLU A 5 -44.87 -23.80 -13.25
C GLU A 5 -43.71 -24.49 -13.96
N LYS A 6 -43.30 -23.96 -15.12
CA LYS A 6 -42.12 -24.45 -15.84
C LYS A 6 -40.90 -24.12 -14.97
N LYS A 7 -40.43 -25.08 -14.18
CA LYS A 7 -39.26 -24.88 -13.31
C LYS A 7 -38.02 -24.62 -14.17
N SER A 8 -37.36 -23.47 -14.01
CA SER A 8 -36.05 -23.16 -14.63
C SER A 8 -34.88 -23.92 -13.98
N GLY A 9 -35.15 -25.10 -13.40
CA GLY A 9 -34.36 -25.73 -12.34
C GLY A 9 -32.85 -25.72 -12.56
N PHE A 10 -32.37 -26.18 -13.72
CA PHE A 10 -30.93 -26.19 -14.03
C PHE A 10 -30.34 -24.78 -14.16
N ARG A 11 -31.01 -23.87 -14.88
CA ARG A 11 -30.51 -22.50 -15.13
C ARG A 11 -30.46 -21.67 -13.86
N LYS A 12 -31.44 -21.84 -12.97
CA LYS A 12 -31.43 -21.22 -11.65
C LYS A 12 -30.26 -21.74 -10.80
N LYS A 13 -30.03 -23.06 -10.79
CA LYS A 13 -28.89 -23.67 -10.09
C LYS A 13 -27.55 -23.18 -10.65
N LEU A 14 -27.42 -23.06 -11.96
CA LEU A 14 -26.23 -22.52 -12.61
C LEU A 14 -25.97 -21.07 -12.19
N ALA A 15 -26.99 -20.20 -12.26
CA ALA A 15 -26.85 -18.80 -11.84
C ALA A 15 -26.54 -18.64 -10.35
N ALA A 16 -27.15 -19.46 -9.49
CA ALA A 16 -26.80 -19.51 -8.07
C ALA A 16 -25.36 -20.00 -7.85
N GLY A 17 -24.90 -20.99 -8.62
CA GLY A 17 -23.53 -21.47 -8.61
C GLY A 17 -22.53 -20.39 -9.05
N ALA A 18 -22.85 -19.63 -10.11
CA ALA A 18 -22.04 -18.50 -10.56
C ALA A 18 -21.89 -17.43 -9.48
N LEU A 19 -22.98 -17.11 -8.77
CA LEU A 19 -22.94 -16.17 -7.66
C LEU A 19 -22.09 -16.71 -6.49
N ALA A 20 -22.26 -17.99 -6.14
CA ALA A 20 -21.47 -18.64 -5.10
C ALA A 20 -19.98 -18.64 -5.43
N VAL A 21 -19.60 -18.92 -6.68
CA VAL A 21 -18.21 -18.83 -7.15
C VAL A 21 -17.69 -17.39 -7.04
N SER A 22 -18.48 -16.39 -7.43
CA SER A 22 -18.08 -14.98 -7.35
C SER A 22 -17.83 -14.53 -5.90
N ILE A 23 -18.66 -14.96 -4.95
CA ILE A 23 -18.47 -14.71 -3.52
C ILE A 23 -17.24 -15.47 -3.00
N PHE A 24 -17.06 -16.72 -3.42
CA PHE A 24 -15.88 -17.51 -3.05
C PHE A 24 -14.57 -16.83 -3.48
N VAL A 25 -14.52 -16.18 -4.65
CA VAL A 25 -13.33 -15.42 -5.07
C VAL A 25 -12.99 -14.28 -4.10
N ILE A 26 -13.99 -13.59 -3.53
CA ILE A 26 -13.74 -12.55 -2.51
C ILE A 26 -13.13 -13.18 -1.25
N VAL A 27 -13.71 -14.28 -0.78
CA VAL A 27 -13.21 -15.02 0.40
C VAL A 27 -11.80 -15.53 0.13
N TRP A 28 -11.51 -16.01 -1.09
CA TRP A 28 -10.19 -16.46 -1.50
C TRP A 28 -9.12 -15.38 -1.31
N PHE A 29 -9.37 -14.16 -1.79
CA PHE A 29 -8.45 -13.04 -1.63
C PHE A 29 -8.27 -12.64 -0.15
N ALA A 30 -9.34 -12.62 0.62
CA ALA A 30 -9.26 -12.34 2.06
C ALA A 30 -8.42 -13.40 2.79
N VAL A 31 -8.62 -14.69 2.47
CA VAL A 31 -7.82 -15.79 3.01
C VAL A 31 -6.36 -15.64 2.62
N ALA A 32 -6.06 -15.40 1.33
CA ALA A 32 -4.69 -15.21 0.82
C ALA A 32 -3.92 -14.12 1.58
N ALA A 33 -4.57 -12.98 1.82
CA ALA A 33 -3.99 -11.86 2.55
C ALA A 33 -3.84 -12.14 4.04
N LEU A 34 -4.93 -12.49 4.73
CA LEU A 34 -4.93 -12.70 6.17
C LEU A 34 -4.06 -13.89 6.58
N GLY A 35 -4.00 -14.93 5.76
CA GLY A 35 -3.07 -16.04 5.97
C GLY A 35 -1.61 -15.62 5.89
N SER A 36 -1.27 -14.61 5.08
CA SER A 36 0.08 -14.02 5.08
C SER A 36 0.34 -13.24 6.36
N LYS A 37 -0.62 -12.39 6.76
CA LYS A 37 -0.53 -11.57 7.98
C LYS A 37 -0.34 -12.39 9.25
N TYR A 38 -1.09 -13.50 9.38
CA TYR A 38 -1.05 -14.36 10.56
C TYR A 38 -0.05 -15.51 10.44
N GLY A 39 0.79 -15.52 9.40
CA GLY A 39 1.89 -16.48 9.26
C GLY A 39 1.47 -17.91 8.91
N LEU A 40 0.27 -18.11 8.35
CA LEU A 40 -0.12 -19.42 7.78
C LEU A 40 0.72 -19.76 6.54
N TRP A 41 1.19 -18.74 5.81
CA TRP A 41 2.14 -18.84 4.71
C TRP A 41 2.91 -17.52 4.54
N GLY A 42 4.01 -17.55 3.78
CA GLY A 42 4.79 -16.35 3.45
C GLY A 42 4.05 -15.42 2.48
N TRP A 43 4.37 -14.13 2.52
CA TRP A 43 3.75 -13.12 1.67
C TRP A 43 3.97 -13.36 0.17
N GLN A 44 5.10 -13.95 -0.22
CA GLN A 44 5.37 -14.30 -1.62
C GLN A 44 4.34 -15.32 -2.13
N PHE A 45 3.93 -16.26 -1.27
CA PHE A 45 2.89 -17.22 -1.62
C PHE A 45 1.50 -16.59 -1.60
N GLY A 46 1.16 -15.83 -0.56
CA GLY A 46 -0.18 -15.22 -0.44
C GLY A 46 -0.44 -14.10 -1.44
N LEU A 47 0.46 -13.12 -1.56
CA LEU A 47 0.34 -12.02 -2.54
C LEU A 47 0.77 -12.45 -3.95
N GLY A 48 1.90 -13.14 -4.09
CA GLY A 48 2.41 -13.55 -5.40
C GLY A 48 1.57 -14.67 -6.00
N THR A 49 1.53 -15.85 -5.39
CA THR A 49 0.88 -17.02 -5.99
C THR A 49 -0.65 -16.98 -5.85
N MET A 50 -1.16 -16.92 -4.62
CA MET A 50 -2.61 -17.04 -4.37
C MET A 50 -3.40 -15.85 -4.91
N THR A 51 -2.86 -14.63 -4.78
CA THR A 51 -3.51 -13.40 -5.24
C THR A 51 -3.21 -13.11 -6.71
N ALA A 52 -1.95 -12.87 -7.08
CA ALA A 52 -1.62 -12.40 -8.43
C ALA A 52 -1.71 -13.47 -9.53
N VAL A 53 -1.45 -14.74 -9.21
CA VAL A 53 -1.53 -15.85 -10.18
C VAL A 53 -2.90 -16.55 -10.12
N TRP A 54 -3.21 -17.25 -9.03
CA TRP A 54 -4.43 -18.07 -8.95
C TRP A 54 -5.69 -17.20 -8.86
N GLY A 55 -5.67 -16.16 -8.03
CA GLY A 55 -6.80 -15.23 -7.86
C GLY A 55 -7.22 -14.56 -9.16
N LYS A 56 -6.26 -14.19 -10.03
CA LYS A 56 -6.54 -13.67 -11.36
C LYS A 56 -7.33 -14.66 -12.23
N TRP A 57 -6.87 -15.91 -12.31
CA TRP A 57 -7.56 -16.95 -13.10
C TRP A 57 -8.93 -17.32 -12.51
N LEU A 58 -9.06 -17.39 -11.19
CA LEU A 58 -10.33 -17.58 -10.50
C LEU A 58 -11.32 -16.44 -10.83
N SER A 59 -10.85 -15.20 -10.89
CA SER A 59 -11.67 -14.03 -11.24
C SER A 59 -12.17 -14.09 -12.68
N PHE A 60 -11.29 -14.44 -13.64
CA PHE A 60 -11.69 -14.65 -15.03
C PHE A 60 -12.72 -15.78 -15.17
N PHE A 61 -12.51 -16.89 -14.46
CA PHE A 61 -13.45 -18.00 -14.45
C PHE A 61 -14.83 -17.58 -13.89
N ALA A 62 -14.86 -16.81 -12.80
CA ALA A 62 -16.10 -16.32 -12.21
C ALA A 62 -16.89 -15.40 -13.17
N VAL A 63 -16.20 -14.51 -13.88
CA VAL A 63 -16.82 -13.65 -14.91
C VAL A 63 -17.37 -14.50 -16.06
N ALA A 64 -16.58 -15.43 -16.60
CA ALA A 64 -17.00 -16.30 -17.70
C ALA A 64 -18.23 -17.14 -17.33
N LEU A 65 -18.24 -17.75 -16.13
CA LEU A 65 -19.36 -18.53 -15.62
C LEU A 65 -20.61 -17.65 -15.44
N SER A 66 -20.45 -16.41 -14.98
CA SER A 66 -21.55 -15.44 -14.81
C SER A 66 -22.15 -15.03 -16.16
N VAL A 67 -21.32 -14.80 -17.19
CA VAL A 67 -21.78 -14.51 -18.55
C VAL A 67 -22.55 -15.70 -19.14
N ILE A 68 -22.04 -16.92 -19.00
CA ILE A 68 -22.72 -18.14 -19.46
C ILE A 68 -24.07 -18.30 -18.75
N ALA A 69 -24.11 -18.11 -17.42
CA ALA A 69 -25.34 -18.17 -16.64
C ALA A 69 -26.36 -17.11 -17.10
N LEU A 70 -25.90 -15.91 -17.45
CA LEU A 70 -26.74 -14.82 -17.94
C LEU A 70 -27.37 -15.14 -19.29
N VAL A 71 -26.55 -15.58 -20.27
CA VAL A 71 -27.02 -15.97 -21.60
C VAL A 71 -28.05 -17.10 -21.49
N LEU A 72 -27.75 -18.16 -20.74
CA LEU A 72 -28.69 -19.27 -20.53
C LEU A 72 -29.95 -18.84 -19.77
N GLY A 73 -29.84 -17.86 -18.87
CA GLY A 73 -30.97 -17.24 -18.17
C GLY A 73 -32.04 -16.70 -19.12
N PHE A 74 -31.63 -16.10 -20.24
CA PHE A 74 -32.54 -15.52 -21.24
C PHE A 74 -33.20 -16.54 -22.18
N VAL A 75 -32.62 -17.73 -22.36
CA VAL A 75 -33.05 -18.71 -23.38
C VAL A 75 -34.53 -19.11 -23.26
N LYS A 76 -35.06 -19.36 -22.06
CA LYS A 76 -36.43 -19.87 -21.88
C LYS A 76 -37.16 -19.27 -20.68
N ALA A 77 -38.48 -19.11 -20.77
CA ALA A 77 -39.28 -18.77 -19.58
C ALA A 77 -39.26 -19.93 -18.55
N PRO A 78 -39.27 -19.63 -17.23
CA PRO A 78 -39.18 -18.33 -16.59
C PRO A 78 -37.74 -17.79 -16.58
N ARG A 79 -37.60 -16.47 -16.81
CA ARG A 79 -36.31 -15.79 -17.00
C ARG A 79 -35.86 -14.97 -15.79
N VAL A 80 -36.79 -14.41 -15.02
CA VAL A 80 -36.51 -13.39 -13.99
C VAL A 80 -35.49 -13.86 -12.95
N GLN A 81 -35.75 -14.95 -12.22
CA GLN A 81 -34.85 -15.41 -11.16
C GLN A 81 -33.45 -15.82 -11.67
N PRO A 82 -33.31 -16.67 -12.72
CA PRO A 82 -31.99 -16.98 -13.26
C PRO A 82 -31.22 -15.75 -13.74
N VAL A 83 -31.90 -14.80 -14.39
CA VAL A 83 -31.27 -13.57 -14.89
C VAL A 83 -30.81 -12.68 -13.75
N ILE A 84 -31.63 -12.44 -12.72
CA ILE A 84 -31.23 -11.61 -11.56
C ILE A 84 -30.00 -12.20 -10.86
N LEU A 85 -29.98 -13.51 -10.61
CA LEU A 85 -28.84 -14.18 -9.98
C LEU A 85 -27.57 -14.08 -10.84
N ALA A 86 -27.71 -14.26 -12.16
CA ALA A 86 -26.58 -14.15 -13.08
C ALA A 86 -26.06 -12.71 -13.20
N LEU A 87 -26.95 -11.70 -13.17
CA LEU A 87 -26.57 -10.29 -13.13
C LEU A 87 -25.84 -9.93 -11.83
N ALA A 88 -26.32 -10.42 -10.68
CA ALA A 88 -25.63 -10.23 -9.41
C ALA A 88 -24.24 -10.88 -9.42
N ALA A 89 -24.12 -12.11 -9.95
CA ALA A 89 -22.84 -12.80 -10.09
C ALA A 89 -21.89 -12.02 -11.01
N LEU A 90 -22.39 -11.53 -12.15
CA LEU A 90 -21.60 -10.76 -13.10
C LEU A 90 -21.14 -9.43 -12.50
N LEU A 91 -21.99 -8.73 -11.75
CA LEU A 91 -21.63 -7.50 -11.07
C LEU A 91 -20.48 -7.74 -10.07
N VAL A 92 -20.64 -8.71 -9.17
CA VAL A 92 -19.64 -9.03 -8.15
C VAL A 92 -18.32 -9.46 -8.77
N SER A 93 -18.34 -10.43 -9.69
CA SER A 93 -17.12 -10.93 -10.35
C SER A 93 -16.42 -9.86 -11.20
N SER A 94 -17.18 -9.00 -11.88
CA SER A 94 -16.60 -7.89 -12.65
C SER A 94 -15.97 -6.85 -11.73
N MET A 95 -16.61 -6.49 -10.61
CA MET A 95 -16.03 -5.56 -9.63
C MET A 95 -14.69 -6.06 -9.08
N VAL A 96 -14.60 -7.37 -8.78
CA VAL A 96 -13.34 -7.99 -8.35
C VAL A 96 -12.27 -7.89 -9.44
N LEU A 97 -12.62 -8.24 -10.69
CA LEU A 97 -11.68 -8.17 -11.81
C LEU A 97 -11.22 -6.72 -12.09
N PHE A 98 -12.14 -5.75 -12.06
CA PHE A 98 -11.82 -4.33 -12.18
C PHE A 98 -10.89 -3.86 -11.05
N ARG A 99 -11.10 -4.30 -9.81
CA ARG A 99 -10.21 -3.95 -8.70
C ARG A 99 -8.80 -4.50 -8.90
N LEU A 100 -8.66 -5.73 -9.40
CA LEU A 100 -7.36 -6.33 -9.71
C LEU A 100 -6.65 -5.60 -10.86
N ALA A 101 -7.38 -5.28 -11.92
CA ALA A 101 -6.85 -4.53 -13.06
C ALA A 101 -6.39 -3.12 -12.61
N GLY A 102 -7.23 -2.41 -11.84
CA GLY A 102 -6.89 -1.09 -11.30
C GLY A 102 -5.69 -1.11 -10.36
N PHE A 103 -5.56 -2.14 -9.52
CA PHE A 103 -4.36 -2.33 -8.70
C PHE A 103 -3.10 -2.54 -9.55
N GLY A 104 -3.20 -3.33 -10.62
CA GLY A 104 -2.09 -3.53 -11.57
C GLY A 104 -1.68 -2.25 -12.27
N ALA A 105 -2.65 -1.46 -12.74
CA ALA A 105 -2.41 -0.18 -13.40
C ALA A 105 -1.76 0.84 -12.44
N GLN A 106 -2.29 0.99 -11.22
CA GLN A 106 -1.71 1.87 -10.20
C GLN A 106 -0.27 1.48 -9.87
N ALA A 107 0.03 0.18 -9.78
CA ALA A 107 1.37 -0.28 -9.50
C ALA A 107 2.35 -0.03 -10.66
N GLY A 108 1.87 0.06 -11.91
CA GLY A 108 2.70 0.40 -13.06
C GLY A 108 2.99 1.91 -13.18
N SER A 109 2.10 2.78 -12.67
CA SER A 109 2.28 4.23 -12.76
C SER A 109 3.19 4.83 -11.69
N LEU A 110 3.45 4.07 -10.62
CA LEU A 110 4.30 4.47 -9.50
C LEU A 110 5.72 3.92 -9.64
N PRO A 111 6.75 4.69 -9.25
CA PRO A 111 8.13 4.21 -9.27
C PRO A 111 8.33 3.04 -8.29
N PRO A 112 9.26 2.11 -8.57
CA PRO A 112 9.53 0.98 -7.70
C PRO A 112 10.49 1.35 -6.57
N ILE A 113 10.10 2.33 -5.76
CA ILE A 113 10.81 2.70 -4.55
C ILE A 113 10.00 2.29 -3.33
N HIS A 114 10.72 2.06 -2.24
CA HIS A 114 10.17 1.58 -0.97
C HIS A 114 10.91 2.18 0.23
N ASP A 115 11.71 3.21 -0.03
CA ASP A 115 12.47 3.98 0.95
C ASP A 115 12.31 5.43 0.55
N ILE A 116 11.70 6.20 1.44
CA ILE A 116 11.34 7.60 1.21
C ILE A 116 11.87 8.39 2.38
N GLN A 117 12.51 9.51 2.11
CA GLN A 117 12.87 10.48 3.15
C GLN A 117 12.77 11.91 2.67
N THR A 118 12.60 12.81 3.62
CA THR A 118 12.46 14.25 3.39
C THR A 118 13.76 14.95 3.02
N ASP A 119 14.92 14.32 3.27
CA ASP A 119 16.22 14.86 2.89
C ASP A 119 17.25 13.74 2.67
N TRP A 120 17.60 13.50 1.39
CA TRP A 120 18.64 12.55 1.00
C TRP A 120 20.07 13.08 1.14
N SER A 121 20.28 14.38 1.39
CA SER A 121 21.61 14.95 1.63
C SER A 121 22.12 14.69 3.05
N GLU A 122 21.21 14.48 4.00
CA GLU A 122 21.49 14.06 5.38
C GLU A 122 20.63 12.85 5.79
N PRO A 123 20.90 11.64 5.25
CA PRO A 123 20.05 10.47 5.46
C PRO A 123 19.80 10.13 6.94
N ILE A 124 18.60 9.64 7.25
CA ILE A 124 18.27 9.16 8.61
C ILE A 124 18.75 7.72 8.79
N THR A 125 19.72 7.50 9.68
CA THR A 125 20.16 6.16 10.10
C THR A 125 19.24 5.60 11.18
N LEU A 126 18.86 4.33 11.06
CA LEU A 126 18.09 3.61 12.08
C LEU A 126 19.00 3.04 13.17
N SER A 127 18.47 2.88 14.39
CA SER A 127 19.17 2.30 15.53
C SER A 127 19.58 0.85 15.28
N GLU A 128 20.70 0.43 15.89
CA GLU A 128 21.19 -0.95 15.77
C GLU A 128 20.16 -1.98 16.26
N SER A 129 19.39 -1.64 17.28
CA SER A 129 18.32 -2.49 17.82
C SER A 129 17.18 -2.66 16.82
N LEU A 130 16.77 -1.60 16.11
CA LEU A 130 15.75 -1.71 15.08
C LEU A 130 16.27 -2.50 13.87
N ILE A 131 17.52 -2.28 13.47
CA ILE A 131 18.19 -3.08 12.43
C ILE A 131 18.24 -4.57 12.84
N ALA A 132 18.54 -4.88 14.10
CA ALA A 132 18.52 -6.25 14.60
C ALA A 132 17.10 -6.86 14.54
N GLN A 133 16.06 -6.10 14.92
CA GLN A 133 14.67 -6.53 14.79
C GLN A 133 14.27 -6.77 13.32
N ARG A 134 14.70 -5.90 12.39
CA ARG A 134 14.48 -6.09 10.95
C ARG A 134 15.05 -7.43 10.47
N ARG A 135 16.27 -7.78 10.88
CA ARG A 135 16.90 -9.06 10.53
C ARG A 135 16.13 -10.24 11.12
N SER A 136 15.71 -10.14 12.39
CA SER A 136 14.90 -11.18 13.06
C SER A 136 13.56 -11.42 12.35
N ASP A 137 12.96 -10.35 11.83
CA ASP A 137 11.68 -10.42 11.10
C ASP A 137 11.85 -10.80 9.61
N GLY A 138 13.07 -11.13 9.18
CA GLY A 138 13.35 -11.56 7.81
C GLY A 138 13.23 -10.44 6.77
N ALA A 139 13.50 -9.19 7.15
CA ALA A 139 13.57 -8.08 6.21
C ALA A 139 14.60 -8.36 5.11
N THR A 140 14.21 -8.13 3.86
CA THR A 140 15.07 -8.31 2.68
C THR A 140 15.62 -7.00 2.15
N ASN A 141 14.95 -5.88 2.45
CA ASN A 141 15.35 -4.58 1.96
C ASN A 141 16.38 -3.98 2.93
N PRO A 142 17.60 -3.64 2.47
CA PRO A 142 18.62 -3.02 3.30
C PRO A 142 18.22 -1.58 3.64
N VAL A 143 18.86 -1.01 4.66
CA VAL A 143 18.78 0.41 5.00
C VAL A 143 20.13 0.99 4.62
N GLU A 144 20.15 1.81 3.57
CA GLU A 144 21.37 2.39 3.01
C GLU A 144 21.25 3.91 3.01
N ASP A 145 22.38 4.62 3.04
CA ASP A 145 22.38 6.08 3.01
C ASP A 145 22.10 6.62 1.59
N ASP A 146 22.52 5.87 0.55
CA ASP A 146 22.29 6.19 -0.86
C ASP A 146 21.89 4.93 -1.65
N PRO A 147 20.65 4.43 -1.49
CA PRO A 147 20.20 3.20 -2.11
C PRO A 147 19.99 3.35 -3.61
N THR A 148 20.19 2.25 -4.33
CA THR A 148 19.83 2.11 -5.74
C THR A 148 18.70 1.12 -5.92
N ILE A 149 17.85 1.35 -6.91
CA ILE A 149 16.79 0.42 -7.28
C ILE A 149 17.41 -0.88 -7.82
N ALA A 150 16.96 -2.02 -7.30
CA ALA A 150 17.49 -3.33 -7.71
C ALA A 150 17.27 -3.58 -9.22
N ASP A 151 18.28 -4.13 -9.90
CA ASP A 151 18.22 -4.43 -11.35
C ASP A 151 17.01 -5.29 -11.76
N SER A 152 16.57 -6.17 -10.86
CA SER A 152 15.37 -7.00 -11.08
C SER A 152 14.08 -6.19 -11.29
N ALA A 153 14.04 -4.92 -10.88
CA ALA A 153 12.92 -4.02 -11.09
C ALA A 153 12.65 -3.77 -12.59
N ASP A 154 13.67 -3.83 -13.46
CA ASP A 154 13.53 -3.59 -14.90
C ASP A 154 12.56 -4.55 -15.59
N SER A 155 12.35 -5.74 -15.01
CA SER A 155 11.37 -6.70 -15.52
C SER A 155 9.94 -6.16 -15.53
N ARG A 156 9.64 -5.19 -14.66
CA ARG A 156 8.31 -4.60 -14.49
C ARG A 156 8.30 -3.09 -14.66
N TRP A 157 9.40 -2.41 -14.36
CA TRP A 157 9.59 -0.97 -14.54
C TRP A 157 10.85 -0.74 -15.39
N PRO A 158 10.75 -0.87 -16.72
CA PRO A 158 11.91 -0.80 -17.60
C PRO A 158 12.70 0.51 -17.43
N GLY A 159 14.01 0.40 -17.21
CA GLY A 159 14.93 1.54 -17.09
C GLY A 159 15.06 2.10 -15.67
N MET A 160 14.49 1.43 -14.66
CA MET A 160 14.62 1.83 -13.26
C MET A 160 15.77 1.16 -12.54
N GLY A 161 16.22 -0.02 -12.98
CA GLY A 161 17.33 -0.76 -12.39
C GLY A 161 18.62 0.08 -12.32
N GLY A 162 19.29 0.04 -11.16
CA GLY A 162 20.54 0.76 -10.90
C GLY A 162 20.40 2.27 -10.67
N ARG A 163 19.21 2.86 -10.85
CA ARG A 163 18.98 4.28 -10.57
C ARG A 163 19.01 4.56 -9.08
N ARG A 164 19.50 5.75 -8.69
CA ARG A 164 19.48 6.19 -7.28
C ARG A 164 18.05 6.47 -6.84
N VAL A 165 17.69 5.99 -5.66
CA VAL A 165 16.34 6.18 -5.10
C VAL A 165 16.03 7.66 -4.91
N ALA A 166 17.01 8.47 -4.49
CA ALA A 166 16.86 9.91 -4.32
C ALA A 166 16.41 10.61 -5.63
N GLU A 167 17.06 10.30 -6.74
CA GLU A 167 16.74 10.87 -8.06
C GLU A 167 15.34 10.46 -8.51
N VAL A 168 14.97 9.20 -8.29
CA VAL A 168 13.67 8.66 -8.69
C VAL A 168 12.55 9.23 -7.81
N GLN A 169 12.81 9.49 -6.51
CA GLN A 169 11.87 10.17 -5.62
C GLN A 169 11.64 11.62 -6.10
N GLU A 170 12.71 12.36 -6.40
CA GLU A 170 12.62 13.75 -6.88
C GLU A 170 11.82 13.83 -8.20
N GLU A 171 12.10 12.95 -9.17
CA GLU A 171 11.32 12.88 -10.41
C GLU A 171 9.84 12.56 -10.17
N ALA A 172 9.54 11.77 -9.13
CA ALA A 172 8.19 11.34 -8.79
C ALA A 172 7.33 12.46 -8.16
N GLU A 173 7.93 13.56 -7.73
CA GLU A 173 7.23 14.78 -7.32
C GLU A 173 6.66 15.56 -8.51
N GLY A 174 7.18 15.33 -9.72
CA GLY A 174 6.74 15.98 -10.95
C GLY A 174 5.89 15.09 -11.87
N GLU A 175 5.39 15.70 -12.95
CA GLU A 175 4.82 14.94 -14.07
C GLU A 175 5.90 14.09 -14.73
N ARG A 176 5.55 12.85 -15.09
CA ARG A 176 6.48 11.87 -15.68
C ARG A 176 5.89 11.30 -16.96
N THR A 177 6.74 10.69 -17.79
CA THR A 177 6.29 9.95 -18.98
C THR A 177 6.56 8.47 -18.77
N ILE A 178 5.52 7.63 -18.83
CA ILE A 178 5.60 6.16 -18.74
C ILE A 178 4.97 5.60 -19.99
N ASP A 179 5.71 4.77 -20.74
CA ASP A 179 5.26 4.15 -21.99
C ASP A 179 4.68 5.14 -23.03
N GLY A 180 5.19 6.37 -23.04
CA GLY A 180 4.73 7.43 -23.94
C GLY A 180 3.48 8.18 -23.47
N GLU A 181 2.95 7.86 -22.30
CA GLU A 181 1.84 8.57 -21.67
C GLU A 181 2.33 9.47 -20.53
N THR A 182 1.84 10.71 -20.48
CA THR A 182 2.07 11.61 -19.34
C THR A 182 1.26 11.12 -18.15
N VAL A 183 1.95 10.83 -17.04
CA VAL A 183 1.34 10.48 -15.76
C VAL A 183 1.53 11.62 -14.77
N PRO A 184 0.54 11.86 -13.88
CA PRO A 184 0.67 12.87 -12.85
C PRO A 184 1.80 12.54 -11.85
N PRO A 185 2.17 13.51 -11.00
CA PRO A 185 3.00 13.26 -9.82
C PRO A 185 2.56 12.03 -9.06
N ALA A 186 3.54 11.26 -8.57
CA ALA A 186 3.27 10.11 -7.72
C ALA A 186 2.77 10.52 -6.32
N TYR A 187 3.06 11.76 -5.94
CA TYR A 187 2.76 12.34 -4.63
C TYR A 187 1.90 13.59 -4.80
N ASP A 188 1.02 13.84 -3.83
CA ASP A 188 0.13 15.01 -3.87
C ASP A 188 0.90 16.33 -3.61
N ARG A 189 2.10 16.23 -3.04
CA ARG A 189 3.00 17.34 -2.70
C ARG A 189 4.46 16.88 -2.63
N PRO A 190 5.45 17.81 -2.68
CA PRO A 190 6.85 17.50 -2.41
C PRO A 190 7.08 16.86 -1.04
N ILE A 191 8.08 15.98 -0.96
CA ILE A 191 8.47 15.28 0.27
C ILE A 191 9.69 16.00 0.86
N GLU A 192 9.41 16.93 1.77
CA GLU A 192 10.39 17.89 2.29
C GLU A 192 10.31 18.01 3.83
N PRO A 193 11.37 18.53 4.49
CA PRO A 193 11.39 18.73 5.93
C PRO A 193 10.35 19.76 6.39
N LEU A 194 10.10 19.78 7.70
CA LEU A 194 9.32 20.83 8.36
C LEU A 194 10.15 21.59 9.37
N TYR A 195 9.81 22.86 9.56
CA TYR A 195 10.42 23.78 10.51
C TYR A 195 9.36 24.32 11.46
N PHE A 196 9.73 24.54 12.72
CA PHE A 196 8.85 24.98 13.79
C PHE A 196 9.56 25.96 14.70
N ASP A 197 8.82 26.89 15.31
CA ASP A 197 9.38 27.87 16.26
C ASP A 197 9.50 27.29 17.69
N GLN A 198 8.79 26.20 17.97
CA GLN A 198 8.82 25.48 19.23
C GLN A 198 10.11 24.68 19.42
N SER A 199 10.42 24.33 20.68
CA SER A 199 11.59 23.51 21.01
C SER A 199 11.51 22.07 20.44
N PRO A 200 12.65 21.39 20.22
CA PRO A 200 12.63 20.00 19.75
C PRO A 200 11.83 19.05 20.66
N GLY A 201 11.86 19.25 21.98
CA GLY A 201 11.10 18.43 22.93
C GLY A 201 9.58 18.66 22.88
N GLU A 202 9.14 19.88 22.57
CA GLU A 202 7.71 20.16 22.34
C GLU A 202 7.24 19.49 21.04
N ILE A 203 8.01 19.61 19.96
CA ILE A 203 7.71 18.93 18.69
C ILE A 203 7.73 17.41 18.84
N ALA A 204 8.67 16.87 19.63
CA ALA A 204 8.72 15.45 19.96
C ALA A 204 7.44 14.94 20.63
N THR A 205 6.79 15.78 21.46
CA THR A 205 5.52 15.44 22.09
C THR A 205 4.42 15.26 21.03
N TYR A 206 4.30 16.19 20.07
CA TYR A 206 3.33 16.06 18.98
C TYR A 206 3.62 14.86 18.07
N VAL A 207 4.88 14.63 17.72
CA VAL A 207 5.33 13.48 16.93
C VAL A 207 4.93 12.16 17.58
N LEU A 208 5.17 12.03 18.89
CA LEU A 208 4.81 10.84 19.65
C LEU A 208 3.29 10.64 19.70
N GLU A 209 2.52 11.69 19.99
CA GLU A 209 1.06 11.63 20.03
C GLU A 209 0.44 11.21 18.68
N ILE A 210 0.96 11.74 17.56
CA ILE A 210 0.48 11.36 16.22
C ILE A 210 0.76 9.88 15.97
N ALA A 211 1.97 9.39 16.30
CA ALA A 211 2.31 7.97 16.13
C ALA A 211 1.44 7.05 17.00
N GLU A 212 1.20 7.42 18.26
CA GLU A 212 0.32 6.68 19.17
C GLU A 212 -1.13 6.65 18.65
N ASN A 213 -1.65 7.79 18.17
CA ASN A 213 -3.00 7.87 17.59
C ASN A 213 -3.15 7.06 16.30
N ARG A 214 -2.08 6.95 15.52
CA ARG A 214 -2.02 6.08 14.32
C ARG A 214 -1.86 4.60 14.67
N GLY A 215 -1.67 4.26 15.94
CA GLY A 215 -1.48 2.89 16.40
C GLY A 215 -0.19 2.25 15.92
N TRP A 216 0.86 3.06 15.66
CA TRP A 216 2.17 2.54 15.29
C TRP A 216 2.83 1.84 16.47
N ASP A 217 3.62 0.80 16.18
CA ASP A 217 4.42 0.12 17.18
C ASP A 217 5.69 0.94 17.45
N ILE A 218 5.72 1.68 18.56
CA ILE A 218 6.81 2.60 18.86
C ILE A 218 7.98 1.82 19.44
N PHE A 219 9.06 1.75 18.65
CA PHE A 219 10.26 1.02 18.99
C PHE A 219 11.22 1.85 19.85
N SER A 220 11.40 3.13 19.50
CA SER A 220 12.17 4.11 20.27
C SER A 220 11.34 5.38 20.46
N ARG A 221 11.14 5.77 21.72
CA ARG A 221 10.43 7.01 22.07
C ARG A 221 11.41 8.19 22.01
N PRO A 222 11.02 9.33 21.44
CA PRO A 222 11.85 10.52 21.48
C PRO A 222 11.90 11.07 22.90
N GLU A 223 13.03 11.64 23.28
CA GLU A 223 13.14 12.47 24.48
C GLU A 223 12.25 13.72 24.36
N THR A 224 11.52 14.02 25.44
CA THR A 224 10.65 15.19 25.56
C THR A 224 11.18 16.07 26.70
N GLY A 225 11.42 17.34 26.45
CA GLY A 225 11.93 18.28 27.46
C GLY A 225 12.39 19.59 26.82
N GLN A 226 12.43 20.65 27.62
CA GLN A 226 12.78 21.99 27.13
C GLN A 226 14.26 22.09 26.69
N ASP A 227 15.14 21.31 27.32
CA ASP A 227 16.58 21.32 27.03
C ASP A 227 17.01 20.30 25.95
N VAL A 228 16.04 19.66 25.27
CA VAL A 228 16.33 18.69 24.21
C VAL A 228 16.73 19.43 22.95
N GLU A 229 17.98 19.28 22.53
CA GLU A 229 18.50 19.86 21.28
C GLU A 229 18.32 18.93 20.07
N ARG A 230 18.30 17.61 20.31
CA ARG A 230 18.14 16.60 19.26
C ARG A 230 17.51 15.34 19.84
N THR A 231 16.56 14.77 19.12
CA THR A 231 15.89 13.53 19.48
C THR A 231 15.38 12.80 18.24
N MET A 232 14.98 11.54 18.39
CA MET A 232 14.47 10.74 17.29
C MET A 232 13.41 9.76 17.80
N MET A 233 12.32 9.63 17.05
CA MET A 233 11.35 8.56 17.23
C MET A 233 11.62 7.48 16.18
N GLU A 234 11.51 6.22 16.57
CA GLU A 234 11.46 5.09 15.65
C GLU A 234 10.22 4.25 15.92
N ALA A 235 9.52 3.86 14.86
CA ALA A 235 8.30 3.06 14.96
C ALA A 235 8.16 2.11 13.77
N THR A 236 7.26 1.15 13.89
CA THR A 236 6.88 0.24 12.80
C THR A 236 5.38 0.36 12.53
N GLU A 237 5.01 0.58 11.27
CA GLU A 237 3.64 0.47 10.79
C GLU A 237 3.42 -0.91 10.14
N THR A 238 2.26 -1.53 10.38
CA THR A 238 1.94 -2.86 9.85
C THR A 238 0.65 -2.83 9.05
N SER A 239 0.77 -3.09 7.74
CA SER A 239 -0.36 -3.08 6.82
C SER A 239 -1.48 -4.04 7.25
N THR A 240 -2.73 -3.60 7.07
CA THR A 240 -3.92 -4.28 7.62
C THR A 240 -4.13 -5.69 7.07
N TRP A 241 -3.87 -5.92 5.79
CA TRP A 241 -4.26 -7.15 5.09
C TRP A 241 -3.14 -8.18 4.98
N PHE A 242 -1.94 -7.76 4.61
CA PHE A 242 -0.82 -8.66 4.35
C PHE A 242 0.22 -8.68 5.48
N GLY A 243 0.13 -7.76 6.44
CA GLY A 243 1.09 -7.69 7.55
C GLY A 243 2.48 -7.22 7.13
N PHE A 244 2.62 -6.57 5.96
CA PHE A 244 3.85 -5.87 5.60
C PHE A 244 4.20 -4.84 6.67
N LYS A 245 5.48 -4.81 7.05
CA LYS A 245 6.03 -3.89 8.03
C LYS A 245 6.89 -2.85 7.32
N ASP A 246 6.62 -1.59 7.64
CA ASP A 246 7.40 -0.44 7.22
C ASP A 246 7.95 0.26 8.47
N ASP A 247 9.25 0.52 8.49
CA ASP A 247 9.89 1.21 9.61
C ASP A 247 9.93 2.71 9.33
N VAL A 248 9.59 3.49 10.36
CA VAL A 248 9.49 4.94 10.33
C VAL A 248 10.48 5.51 11.32
N ALA A 249 11.23 6.51 10.89
CA ALA A 249 12.07 7.32 11.76
C ALA A 249 11.75 8.81 11.58
N VAL A 250 11.56 9.51 12.68
CA VAL A 250 11.32 10.97 12.71
C VAL A 250 12.44 11.61 13.52
N ARG A 251 13.32 12.34 12.83
CA ARG A 251 14.48 13.01 13.43
C ARG A 251 14.13 14.47 13.69
N ILE A 252 14.32 14.91 14.93
CA ILE A 252 13.95 16.25 15.40
C ILE A 252 15.21 16.90 15.96
N ARG A 253 15.56 18.09 15.49
CA ARG A 253 16.75 18.81 15.99
C ARG A 253 16.57 20.32 15.94
N ALA A 254 17.19 21.02 16.89
CA ALA A 254 17.38 22.45 16.79
C ALA A 254 18.29 22.77 15.59
N VAL A 255 17.92 23.82 14.86
CA VAL A 255 18.71 24.49 13.83
C VAL A 255 18.71 26.00 14.15
N GLU A 256 19.44 26.80 13.38
CA GLU A 256 19.48 28.24 13.62
C GLU A 256 18.07 28.85 13.51
N GLY A 257 17.53 29.32 14.64
CA GLY A 257 16.25 30.01 14.71
C GLY A 257 14.99 29.13 14.69
N ALA A 258 15.11 27.80 14.56
CA ALA A 258 13.96 26.90 14.45
C ALA A 258 14.28 25.46 14.91
N THR A 259 13.24 24.64 15.04
CA THR A 259 13.34 23.17 15.11
C THR A 259 13.07 22.59 13.73
N ARG A 260 13.97 21.73 13.24
CA ARG A 260 13.81 20.98 11.99
C ARG A 260 13.37 19.54 12.26
N VAL A 261 12.38 19.09 11.50
CA VAL A 261 11.88 17.71 11.49
C VAL A 261 12.13 17.08 10.11
N ASP A 262 12.85 15.97 10.10
CA ASP A 262 12.99 15.09 8.94
C ASP A 262 12.30 13.75 9.24
N MET A 263 11.84 13.09 8.19
CA MET A 263 11.21 11.78 8.30
C MET A 263 11.73 10.82 7.24
N ARG A 264 11.91 9.55 7.61
CA ARG A 264 12.18 8.42 6.73
C ARG A 264 11.14 7.34 6.95
N SER A 265 10.67 6.72 5.89
CA SER A 265 9.77 5.57 5.93
C SER A 265 10.25 4.53 4.92
N ILE A 266 10.53 3.32 5.40
CA ILE A 266 11.16 2.27 4.59
C ILE A 266 10.52 0.89 4.81
N SER A 267 10.14 0.24 3.70
CA SER A 267 9.61 -1.12 3.75
C SER A 267 10.66 -2.17 4.08
N ARG A 268 10.26 -3.19 4.82
CA ARG A 268 11.15 -4.33 5.13
C ARG A 268 11.30 -5.31 3.96
N VAL A 269 10.31 -5.40 3.09
CA VAL A 269 10.28 -6.37 1.97
C VAL A 269 9.64 -5.75 0.73
N GLY A 270 9.92 -6.36 -0.43
CA GLY A 270 9.30 -6.01 -1.71
C GLY A 270 10.09 -4.96 -2.49
N LEU A 271 9.98 -5.02 -3.83
CA LEU A 271 10.66 -4.08 -4.73
C LEU A 271 10.02 -2.68 -4.71
N SER A 272 8.71 -2.62 -4.47
CA SER A 272 7.91 -1.39 -4.44
C SER A 272 6.87 -1.49 -3.32
N ASP A 273 6.57 -0.36 -2.72
CA ASP A 273 5.53 -0.20 -1.69
C ASP A 273 4.21 0.38 -2.24
N LEU A 274 4.13 0.61 -3.54
CA LEU A 274 2.99 1.25 -4.23
C LEU A 274 2.68 2.67 -3.70
N GLY A 275 3.70 3.40 -3.30
CA GLY A 275 3.63 4.77 -2.77
C GLY A 275 3.15 4.83 -1.32
N MET A 276 3.22 3.75 -0.54
CA MET A 276 2.80 3.75 0.87
C MET A 276 3.69 4.63 1.73
N ASN A 277 5.01 4.49 1.61
CA ASN A 277 5.96 5.29 2.39
C ASN A 277 5.81 6.77 2.06
N ALA A 278 5.65 7.12 0.78
CA ALA A 278 5.38 8.49 0.39
C ALA A 278 4.09 9.04 1.01
N ARG A 279 2.96 8.33 0.87
CA ARG A 279 1.69 8.73 1.50
C ARG A 279 1.79 8.82 3.03
N ARG A 280 2.55 7.93 3.66
CA ARG A 280 2.77 7.92 5.10
C ARG A 280 3.55 9.15 5.54
N VAL A 281 4.65 9.48 4.84
CA VAL A 281 5.46 10.66 5.12
C VAL A 281 4.63 11.92 4.91
N SER A 282 4.02 12.11 3.73
CA SER A 282 3.21 13.31 3.45
C SER A 282 2.09 13.49 4.48
N SER A 283 1.28 12.44 4.72
CA SER A 283 0.18 12.55 5.69
C SER A 283 0.64 12.79 7.13
N PHE A 284 1.79 12.26 7.54
CA PHE A 284 2.33 12.49 8.88
C PHE A 284 2.83 13.93 9.02
N MET A 285 3.58 14.41 8.02
CA MET A 285 4.11 15.76 8.00
C MET A 285 2.97 16.79 7.93
N ASP A 286 1.92 16.57 7.12
CA ASP A 286 0.76 17.47 7.05
C ASP A 286 -0.01 17.53 8.38
N GLU A 287 -0.15 16.40 9.09
CA GLU A 287 -0.80 16.37 10.41
C GLU A 287 0.05 17.11 11.46
N LEU A 288 1.38 16.93 11.42
CA LEU A 288 2.30 17.62 12.32
C LEU A 288 2.32 19.14 12.05
N GLU A 289 2.39 19.54 10.77
CA GLU A 289 2.31 20.92 10.31
C GLU A 289 1.03 21.58 10.85
N ALA A 290 -0.13 20.93 10.67
CA ALA A 290 -1.41 21.47 11.14
C ALA A 290 -1.51 21.55 12.68
N ARG A 291 -0.87 20.63 13.40
CA ARG A 291 -0.96 20.55 14.87
C ARG A 291 -0.01 21.51 15.59
N ALA A 292 1.14 21.78 14.99
CA ALA A 292 2.21 22.58 15.60
C ALA A 292 2.54 23.86 14.80
N ASP A 293 1.71 24.25 13.83
CA ASP A 293 1.91 25.45 12.99
C ASP A 293 3.27 25.44 12.27
N GLY A 294 3.56 24.31 11.62
CA GLY A 294 4.82 24.09 10.90
C GLY A 294 4.93 24.90 9.61
N ARG A 295 6.16 25.06 9.14
CA ARG A 295 6.50 25.75 7.90
C ARG A 295 7.56 24.99 7.10
N ARG A 296 7.68 25.31 5.82
CA ARG A 296 8.57 24.63 4.86
C ARG A 296 9.95 25.28 4.73
N GLU A 297 10.11 26.47 5.32
CA GLU A 297 11.37 27.20 5.34
C GLU A 297 11.70 27.67 6.78
N PRO A 298 13.01 27.75 7.14
CA PRO A 298 13.48 28.18 8.46
C PRO A 298 13.14 29.63 8.82
#